data_AF-A0A926AYP0-F1
#
_entry.id   AF-A0A926AYP0-F1
#
_cell.length_a   1.000
_cell.length_b   1.000
_cell.length_c   1.000
_cell.angle_alpha   90.00
_cell.angle_beta   90.00
_cell.angle_gamma   90.00
#
_symmetry.space_group_name_H-M   'P 1'
#
loop_
_entity.id
_entity.type
_entity.pdbx_description
1 polymer ?
#
loop_
_entity_poly.entity_id
_entity_poly.type
_entity_poly.pdbx_seq_one_letter_code
_entity_poly.pdbx_strand_id
1 'polypeptide(L)'
;DAALTIKQAAGGTLNLTGSFFDIKQQVLTVNNEGSVDISKPLNSSFAAGGSLIKQGNGTLTLSNTSNNYTGTNNVSLNASGTQIAAGTLAIAADGSLGLAPAGAYNNVQFTGNGTLRSNGNISLSSTRNISVASGVTATLDSNGNTFTVNGVINGASGAVSVSGAGAVVLNGNNTYGGITTVNAGADLRINGTNSGTGAVNIAATGKLGGEGSVGGQVNISGTLAPGNSIESIGTGAVNFLAGSTYAYELNSASLNGDLTFSSGTLDIANVTTLTLTQLASGTLALGSKLTLISYLSDGGASGWNDGLFTYNASSLTDDSTFILGANIWLFNYNDTSGGSNFSGNQTGANRFVTMTVVPEPNAAMLIGGLGMLALLRRRRD
;
A
#
# COMPACT_ATOMS: atom_id res chain seq x y z
N ASP A 1 23.75 3.78 -35.95
CA ASP A 1 22.91 4.80 -36.59
C ASP A 1 21.52 4.32 -36.99
N ALA A 2 21.06 3.19 -36.47
CA ALA A 2 19.71 2.68 -36.68
C ALA A 2 19.19 2.09 -35.36
N ALA A 3 17.87 1.89 -35.29
CA ALA A 3 17.26 1.13 -34.20
C ALA A 3 17.85 -0.29 -34.14
N LEU A 4 18.05 -0.81 -32.92
CA LEU A 4 18.50 -2.19 -32.70
C LEU A 4 17.38 -2.97 -32.04
N THR A 5 17.12 -4.19 -32.53
CA THR A 5 16.30 -5.16 -31.82
C THR A 5 17.14 -6.34 -31.37
N ILE A 6 17.16 -6.60 -30.07
CA ILE A 6 17.72 -7.81 -29.47
C ILE A 6 16.59 -8.83 -29.34
N LYS A 7 16.78 -10.02 -29.92
CA LYS A 7 15.88 -11.17 -29.72
C LYS A 7 16.62 -12.26 -29.00
N GLN A 8 15.92 -12.94 -28.10
CA GLN A 8 16.47 -14.03 -27.33
C GLN A 8 15.34 -15.04 -27.06
N ALA A 9 15.64 -16.32 -27.24
CA ALA A 9 14.67 -17.41 -27.13
C ALA A 9 14.51 -17.92 -25.69
N ALA A 10 13.33 -18.47 -25.39
CA ALA A 10 12.99 -19.02 -24.08
C ALA A 10 14.08 -20.00 -23.57
N GLY A 11 14.38 -19.92 -22.27
CA GLY A 11 15.43 -20.74 -21.63
C GLY A 11 16.88 -20.31 -21.92
N GLY A 12 17.11 -19.41 -22.89
CA GLY A 12 18.44 -18.86 -23.14
C GLY A 12 18.88 -17.83 -22.09
N THR A 13 20.13 -17.40 -22.18
CA THR A 13 20.66 -16.17 -21.55
C THR A 13 21.60 -15.48 -22.53
N LEU A 14 21.44 -14.16 -22.74
CA LEU A 14 22.35 -13.33 -23.53
C LEU A 14 23.00 -12.29 -22.62
N ASN A 15 24.32 -12.36 -22.47
CA ASN A 15 25.10 -11.41 -21.69
C ASN A 15 25.78 -10.40 -22.60
N LEU A 16 25.43 -9.12 -22.49
CA LEU A 16 26.11 -8.03 -23.17
C LEU A 16 27.20 -7.46 -22.26
N THR A 17 28.44 -7.92 -22.48
CA THR A 17 29.61 -7.62 -21.63
C THR A 17 30.61 -6.64 -22.26
N GLY A 18 30.40 -6.22 -23.51
CA GLY A 18 31.25 -5.28 -24.25
C GLY A 18 31.31 -3.90 -23.62
N SER A 19 32.39 -3.15 -23.87
CA SER A 19 32.79 -1.99 -23.06
C SER A 19 31.80 -0.82 -23.05
N PHE A 20 31.13 -0.51 -24.17
CA PHE A 20 30.15 0.59 -24.25
C PHE A 20 29.13 0.34 -25.37
N PHE A 21 27.86 0.66 -25.11
CA PHE A 21 26.79 0.64 -26.11
C PHE A 21 26.13 2.02 -26.20
N ASP A 22 26.43 2.79 -27.26
CA ASP A 22 25.85 4.11 -27.52
C ASP A 22 24.65 3.99 -28.47
N ILE A 23 23.44 4.22 -27.94
CA ILE A 23 22.20 4.17 -28.72
C ILE A 23 21.94 5.46 -29.50
N LYS A 24 22.71 6.52 -29.26
CA LYS A 24 22.51 7.83 -29.87
C LYS A 24 21.06 8.32 -29.65
N GLN A 25 20.36 8.73 -30.70
CA GLN A 25 18.93 9.09 -30.65
C GLN A 25 18.00 7.95 -31.12
N GLN A 26 18.50 6.71 -31.11
CA GLN A 26 17.77 5.56 -31.64
C GLN A 26 17.01 4.80 -30.56
N VAL A 27 16.18 3.86 -31.00
CA VAL A 27 15.46 2.94 -30.13
C VAL A 27 16.26 1.65 -29.98
N LEU A 28 16.52 1.24 -28.74
CA LEU A 28 16.92 -0.13 -28.42
C LEU A 28 15.66 -0.90 -28.00
N THR A 29 15.28 -1.90 -28.79
CA THR A 29 14.21 -2.83 -28.43
C THR A 29 14.81 -4.14 -27.93
N VAL A 30 14.45 -4.57 -26.75
CA VAL A 30 14.78 -5.90 -26.23
C VAL A 30 13.50 -6.73 -26.21
N ASN A 31 13.41 -7.67 -27.16
CA ASN A 31 12.27 -8.58 -27.35
C ASN A 31 12.71 -10.01 -27.03
N ASN A 32 12.79 -10.33 -25.75
CA ASN A 32 13.33 -11.59 -25.26
C ASN A 32 12.27 -12.43 -24.57
N GLU A 33 12.38 -13.76 -24.72
CA GLU A 33 11.56 -14.75 -24.01
C GLU A 33 12.32 -15.38 -22.82
N GLY A 34 13.65 -15.43 -22.84
CA GLY A 34 14.53 -15.83 -21.72
C GLY A 34 15.19 -14.63 -21.02
N SER A 35 16.46 -14.72 -20.58
CA SER A 35 17.19 -13.60 -19.97
C SER A 35 18.11 -12.81 -20.92
N VAL A 36 18.13 -11.49 -20.78
CA VAL A 36 19.14 -10.59 -21.37
C VAL A 36 19.74 -9.74 -20.25
N ASP A 37 21.05 -9.77 -20.08
CA ASP A 37 21.75 -9.00 -19.04
C ASP A 37 22.68 -7.97 -19.68
N ILE A 38 22.46 -6.69 -19.37
CA ILE A 38 23.30 -5.56 -19.79
C ILE A 38 23.98 -4.98 -18.54
N SER A 39 25.25 -5.32 -18.39
CA SER A 39 26.04 -4.94 -17.20
C SER A 39 26.87 -3.67 -17.38
N LYS A 40 27.08 -3.25 -18.63
CA LYS A 40 27.87 -2.07 -19.00
C LYS A 40 26.96 -0.87 -19.31
N PRO A 41 27.49 0.37 -19.24
CA PRO A 41 26.67 1.56 -19.46
C PRO A 41 25.96 1.53 -20.81
N LEU A 42 24.64 1.69 -20.76
CA LEU A 42 23.79 1.95 -21.90
C LEU A 42 23.72 3.47 -22.09
N ASN A 43 24.34 3.97 -23.16
CA ASN A 43 24.65 5.39 -23.31
C ASN A 43 23.93 6.06 -24.48
N SER A 44 23.89 7.39 -24.45
CA SER A 44 23.68 8.25 -25.62
C SER A 44 24.74 9.34 -25.69
N SER A 45 25.28 9.59 -26.89
CA SER A 45 26.12 10.75 -27.18
C SER A 45 25.33 12.04 -27.48
N PHE A 46 23.99 12.00 -27.44
CA PHE A 46 23.13 13.14 -27.80
C PHE A 46 22.40 13.70 -26.58
N ALA A 47 22.21 15.03 -26.57
CA ALA A 47 21.53 15.74 -25.49
C ALA A 47 20.13 15.17 -25.21
N ALA A 48 19.35 14.92 -26.27
CA ALA A 48 18.01 14.38 -26.16
C ALA A 48 17.97 12.86 -25.98
N GLY A 49 19.03 12.13 -26.29
CA GLY A 49 19.04 10.69 -26.12
C GLY A 49 18.13 9.89 -27.04
N GLY A 50 18.15 8.59 -26.83
CA GLY A 50 17.29 7.60 -27.48
C GLY A 50 16.23 7.06 -26.52
N SER A 51 15.81 5.83 -26.76
CA SER A 51 14.86 5.14 -25.88
C SER A 51 15.15 3.65 -25.78
N LEU A 52 14.63 3.04 -24.71
CA LEU A 52 14.65 1.60 -24.49
C LEU A 52 13.21 1.07 -24.51
N ILE A 53 12.95 0.00 -25.24
CA ILE A 53 11.69 -0.75 -25.21
C ILE A 53 11.96 -2.16 -24.70
N LYS A 54 11.41 -2.51 -23.55
CA LYS A 54 11.36 -3.89 -23.07
C LYS A 54 10.05 -4.56 -23.51
N GLN A 55 10.15 -5.62 -24.30
CA GLN A 55 9.04 -6.46 -24.74
C GLN A 55 9.43 -7.95 -24.74
N GLY A 56 8.52 -8.83 -25.12
CA GLY A 56 8.67 -10.29 -24.92
C GLY A 56 8.52 -10.67 -23.45
N ASN A 57 8.26 -11.94 -23.16
CA ASN A 57 7.89 -12.38 -21.80
C ASN A 57 9.08 -12.51 -20.84
N GLY A 58 10.30 -12.46 -21.36
CA GLY A 58 11.54 -12.66 -20.62
C GLY A 58 11.95 -11.50 -19.71
N THR A 59 13.12 -11.65 -19.10
CA THR A 59 13.75 -10.65 -18.23
C THR A 59 14.86 -9.90 -18.96
N LEU A 60 14.83 -8.57 -18.92
CA LEU A 60 15.99 -7.72 -19.19
C LEU A 60 16.53 -7.21 -17.85
N THR A 61 17.79 -7.45 -17.55
CA THR A 61 18.47 -6.88 -16.38
C THR A 61 19.41 -5.75 -16.79
N LEU A 62 19.22 -4.57 -16.22
CA LEU A 62 20.14 -3.44 -16.32
C LEU A 62 20.90 -3.31 -14.99
N SER A 63 22.11 -3.84 -14.93
CA SER A 63 22.93 -3.81 -13.70
C SER A 63 23.75 -2.54 -13.55
N ASN A 64 23.95 -1.79 -14.64
CA ASN A 64 24.64 -0.51 -14.56
C ASN A 64 23.74 0.55 -13.89
N THR A 65 24.32 1.35 -12.99
CA THR A 65 23.61 2.35 -12.19
C THR A 65 23.76 3.78 -12.72
N SER A 66 24.39 3.95 -13.88
CA SER A 66 24.74 5.26 -14.46
C SER A 66 24.55 5.26 -15.97
N ASN A 67 23.42 4.73 -16.43
CA ASN A 67 23.02 4.79 -17.82
C ASN A 67 22.63 6.22 -18.21
N ASN A 68 22.89 6.64 -19.45
CA ASN A 68 22.46 7.94 -19.98
C ASN A 68 21.80 7.85 -21.36
N TYR A 69 21.27 6.67 -21.71
CA TYR A 69 20.61 6.45 -22.99
C TYR A 69 19.38 7.33 -23.25
N THR A 70 18.75 7.86 -22.21
CA THR A 70 17.65 8.84 -22.32
C THR A 70 18.13 10.25 -22.65
N GLY A 71 19.45 10.49 -22.65
CA GLY A 71 20.09 11.75 -23.03
C GLY A 71 21.15 12.20 -22.03
N THR A 72 21.92 13.21 -22.43
CA THR A 72 22.95 13.84 -21.58
C THR A 72 22.50 15.18 -20.99
N ASN A 73 21.37 15.72 -21.43
CA ASN A 73 20.78 16.95 -20.90
C ASN A 73 19.45 16.64 -20.22
N ASN A 74 19.44 16.67 -18.88
CA ASN A 74 18.27 16.39 -18.05
C ASN A 74 17.09 17.36 -18.24
N VAL A 75 17.27 18.50 -18.92
CA VAL A 75 16.20 19.45 -19.27
C VAL A 75 15.52 19.10 -20.59
N SER A 76 16.17 18.32 -21.47
CA SER A 76 15.71 18.09 -22.85
C SER A 76 15.75 16.61 -23.24
N LEU A 77 15.44 15.71 -22.32
CA LEU A 77 15.43 14.26 -22.55
C LEU A 77 14.33 13.84 -23.54
N ASN A 78 14.54 12.71 -24.20
CA ASN A 78 13.55 12.06 -25.05
C ASN A 78 12.32 11.65 -24.23
N ALA A 79 11.15 12.13 -24.63
CA ALA A 79 9.87 11.86 -23.98
C ALA A 79 9.47 10.37 -24.00
N SER A 80 10.01 9.56 -24.91
CA SER A 80 9.82 8.10 -24.93
C SER A 80 10.55 7.40 -23.77
N GLY A 81 11.71 7.92 -23.33
CA GLY A 81 12.45 7.40 -22.18
C GLY A 81 12.62 5.87 -22.18
N THR A 82 12.23 5.25 -21.07
CA THR A 82 12.17 3.80 -20.90
C THR A 82 10.72 3.31 -21.04
N GLN A 83 10.47 2.40 -21.97
CA GLN A 83 9.16 1.81 -22.21
C GLN A 83 9.15 0.33 -21.84
N ILE A 84 8.11 -0.10 -21.12
CA ILE A 84 7.87 -1.49 -20.72
C ILE A 84 6.55 -1.93 -21.37
N ALA A 85 6.66 -2.77 -22.39
CA ALA A 85 5.53 -3.30 -23.15
C ALA A 85 5.15 -4.73 -22.74
N ALA A 86 6.13 -5.53 -22.28
CA ALA A 86 5.90 -6.89 -21.78
C ALA A 86 7.08 -7.43 -20.96
N GLY A 87 6.83 -8.51 -20.20
CA GLY A 87 7.86 -9.21 -19.41
C GLY A 87 8.42 -8.35 -18.28
N THR A 88 9.68 -8.58 -17.91
CA THR A 88 10.31 -7.92 -16.76
C THR A 88 11.53 -7.08 -17.14
N LEU A 89 11.54 -5.81 -16.72
CA LEU A 89 12.73 -4.97 -16.65
C LEU A 89 13.23 -4.95 -15.20
N ALA A 90 14.39 -5.54 -14.93
CA ALA A 90 15.03 -5.53 -13.63
C ALA A 90 16.12 -4.46 -13.57
N ILE A 91 16.13 -3.64 -12.51
CA ILE A 91 17.04 -2.51 -12.34
C ILE A 91 17.85 -2.61 -11.06
N ALA A 92 19.04 -2.01 -11.04
CA ALA A 92 19.93 -1.97 -9.87
C ALA A 92 19.93 -0.62 -9.14
N ALA A 93 19.52 0.47 -9.81
CA ALA A 93 19.33 1.80 -9.21
C ALA A 93 18.40 2.66 -10.09
N ASP A 94 18.04 3.86 -9.63
CA ASP A 94 17.34 4.88 -10.45
C ASP A 94 18.07 5.15 -11.78
N GLY A 95 19.40 5.30 -11.73
CA GLY A 95 20.23 5.52 -12.90
C GLY A 95 20.34 4.32 -13.85
N SER A 96 19.80 3.14 -13.50
CA SER A 96 19.62 2.06 -14.48
C SER A 96 18.61 2.44 -15.58
N LEU A 97 17.68 3.36 -15.30
CA LEU A 97 16.63 3.80 -16.22
C LEU A 97 17.06 4.97 -17.14
N GLY A 98 18.35 5.31 -17.15
CA GLY A 98 18.90 6.44 -17.90
C GLY A 98 19.14 7.66 -17.03
N LEU A 99 19.34 8.84 -17.63
CA LEU A 99 19.47 10.11 -16.91
C LEU A 99 18.09 10.55 -16.38
N ALA A 100 18.03 10.99 -15.12
CA ALA A 100 16.81 11.51 -14.50
C ALA A 100 16.49 12.89 -15.07
N PRO A 101 15.21 13.20 -15.36
CA PRO A 101 14.81 14.55 -15.76
C PRO A 101 15.10 15.59 -14.66
N ALA A 102 15.33 16.85 -15.05
CA ALA A 102 15.53 17.98 -14.14
C ALA A 102 14.24 18.42 -13.41
N GLY A 103 13.09 18.17 -14.03
CA GLY A 103 11.74 18.42 -13.47
C GLY A 103 10.86 17.19 -13.61
N ALA A 104 9.68 17.17 -13.00
CA ALA A 104 8.79 16.02 -13.05
C ALA A 104 8.23 15.79 -14.47
N TYR A 105 8.66 14.69 -15.11
CA TYR A 105 8.19 14.29 -16.45
C TYR A 105 8.05 12.77 -16.54
N ASN A 106 7.18 12.31 -17.44
CA ASN A 106 7.07 10.89 -17.77
C ASN A 106 8.39 10.43 -18.38
N ASN A 107 9.04 9.48 -17.72
CA ASN A 107 10.34 8.95 -18.15
C ASN A 107 10.39 7.43 -18.14
N VAL A 108 9.48 6.80 -17.41
CA VAL A 108 9.16 5.36 -17.50
C VAL A 108 7.71 5.23 -17.96
N GLN A 109 7.45 4.37 -18.92
CA GLN A 109 6.13 4.24 -19.53
C GLN A 109 5.75 2.77 -19.69
N PHE A 110 4.66 2.36 -19.06
CA PHE A 110 4.05 1.06 -19.31
C PHE A 110 3.12 1.19 -20.52
N THR A 111 3.56 0.69 -21.66
CA THR A 111 2.81 0.66 -22.92
C THR A 111 2.10 -0.67 -23.15
N GLY A 112 2.38 -1.67 -22.30
CA GLY A 112 1.70 -2.96 -22.22
C GLY A 112 1.93 -3.58 -20.84
N ASN A 113 1.27 -4.71 -20.57
CA ASN A 113 1.35 -5.36 -19.27
C ASN A 113 2.76 -5.88 -19.02
N GLY A 114 3.47 -5.30 -18.06
CA GLY A 114 4.85 -5.65 -17.77
C GLY A 114 5.22 -5.36 -16.33
N THR A 115 6.49 -5.65 -16.00
CA THR A 115 7.03 -5.57 -14.65
C THR A 115 8.28 -4.70 -14.63
N LEU A 116 8.33 -3.74 -13.71
CA LEU A 116 9.54 -3.07 -13.28
C LEU A 116 9.95 -3.67 -11.93
N ARG A 117 11.12 -4.31 -11.89
CA ARG A 117 11.61 -5.08 -10.75
C ARG A 117 12.85 -4.45 -10.12
N SER A 118 12.86 -4.37 -8.80
CA SER A 118 14.00 -3.87 -8.01
C SER A 118 14.98 -4.99 -7.65
N ASN A 119 16.25 -4.94 -8.09
CA ASN A 119 17.29 -5.90 -7.69
C ASN A 119 18.16 -5.41 -6.53
N GLY A 120 17.59 -4.58 -5.66
CA GLY A 120 18.19 -4.04 -4.46
C GLY A 120 17.23 -3.06 -3.79
N ASN A 121 17.65 -2.41 -2.72
CA ASN A 121 16.91 -1.28 -2.17
C ASN A 121 17.08 -0.07 -3.12
N ILE A 122 16.01 0.33 -3.79
CA ILE A 122 16.04 1.37 -4.84
C ILE A 122 15.03 2.44 -4.52
N SER A 123 15.44 3.69 -4.73
CA SER A 123 14.58 4.86 -4.65
C SER A 123 14.64 5.60 -5.98
N LEU A 124 13.52 5.64 -6.71
CA LEU A 124 13.40 6.40 -7.97
C LEU A 124 13.25 7.88 -7.66
N SER A 125 13.86 8.74 -8.47
CA SER A 125 13.78 10.20 -8.30
C SER A 125 12.33 10.71 -8.33
N SER A 126 12.04 11.77 -7.57
CA SER A 126 10.75 12.48 -7.63
C SER A 126 10.47 13.14 -8.99
N THR A 127 11.51 13.31 -9.81
CA THR A 127 11.38 13.85 -11.17
C THR A 127 11.11 12.78 -12.24
N ARG A 128 11.13 11.49 -11.87
CA ARG A 128 10.78 10.39 -12.78
C ARG A 128 9.35 9.93 -12.57
N ASN A 129 8.45 10.46 -13.39
CA ASN A 129 7.09 9.96 -13.39
C ASN A 129 7.00 8.65 -14.19
N ILE A 130 6.09 7.79 -13.73
CA ILE A 130 5.71 6.54 -14.40
C ILE A 130 4.34 6.77 -15.04
N SER A 131 4.24 6.62 -16.36
CA SER A 131 2.92 6.61 -17.03
C SER A 131 2.46 5.18 -17.28
N VAL A 132 1.15 4.95 -17.13
CA VAL A 132 0.51 3.67 -17.40
C VAL A 132 -0.58 3.90 -18.44
N ALA A 133 -0.45 3.25 -19.59
CA ALA A 133 -1.40 3.40 -20.68
C ALA A 133 -2.80 2.83 -20.34
N SER A 134 -3.80 3.22 -21.12
CA SER A 134 -5.17 2.72 -20.93
C SER A 134 -5.24 1.20 -21.12
N GLY A 135 -5.91 0.51 -20.20
CA GLY A 135 -6.05 -0.95 -20.23
C GLY A 135 -4.76 -1.72 -19.90
N VAL A 136 -3.72 -1.02 -19.45
CA VAL A 136 -2.44 -1.62 -19.04
C VAL A 136 -2.34 -1.72 -17.53
N THR A 137 -1.74 -2.80 -17.05
CA THR A 137 -1.31 -2.96 -15.65
C THR A 137 0.20 -2.85 -15.56
N ALA A 138 0.67 -1.86 -14.79
CA ALA A 138 2.07 -1.73 -14.40
C ALA A 138 2.34 -2.57 -13.16
N THR A 139 3.23 -3.57 -13.26
CA THR A 139 3.64 -4.35 -12.09
C THR A 139 4.92 -3.77 -11.49
N LEU A 140 4.88 -3.41 -10.21
CA LEU A 140 6.03 -3.00 -9.42
C LEU A 140 6.44 -4.17 -8.54
N ASP A 141 7.58 -4.78 -8.87
CA ASP A 141 8.08 -5.95 -8.19
C ASP A 141 9.24 -5.57 -7.26
N SER A 142 8.99 -5.67 -5.95
CA SER A 142 9.99 -5.41 -4.93
C SER A 142 11.11 -6.45 -4.93
N ASN A 143 10.84 -7.67 -5.40
CA ASN A 143 11.77 -8.81 -5.38
C ASN A 143 12.45 -9.01 -4.01
N GLY A 144 11.70 -8.79 -2.93
CA GLY A 144 12.21 -8.91 -1.55
C GLY A 144 12.93 -7.68 -1.00
N ASN A 145 13.00 -6.58 -1.75
CA ASN A 145 13.67 -5.34 -1.35
C ASN A 145 12.69 -4.22 -1.00
N THR A 146 13.19 -3.08 -0.54
CA THR A 146 12.42 -1.83 -0.53
C THR A 146 12.53 -1.14 -1.88
N PHE A 147 11.41 -1.01 -2.60
CA PHE A 147 11.32 -0.29 -3.87
C PHE A 147 10.48 0.98 -3.69
N THR A 148 11.14 2.13 -3.60
CA THR A 148 10.52 3.44 -3.41
C THR A 148 10.34 4.16 -4.74
N VAL A 149 9.13 4.64 -5.00
CA VAL A 149 8.77 5.49 -6.13
C VAL A 149 8.40 6.87 -5.59
N ASN A 150 9.29 7.86 -5.77
CA ASN A 150 9.03 9.23 -5.33
C ASN A 150 8.31 10.08 -6.39
N GLY A 151 8.41 9.71 -7.66
CA GLY A 151 7.70 10.37 -8.75
C GLY A 151 6.22 9.99 -8.77
N VAL A 152 5.46 10.66 -9.64
CA VAL A 152 4.03 10.40 -9.82
C VAL A 152 3.82 9.21 -10.74
N ILE A 153 2.99 8.25 -10.32
CA ILE A 153 2.38 7.27 -11.22
C ILE A 153 1.07 7.86 -11.77
N ASN A 154 0.94 7.93 -13.09
CA ASN A 154 -0.24 8.51 -13.77
C ASN A 154 -0.82 7.57 -14.84
N GLY A 155 -2.07 7.81 -15.21
CA GLY A 155 -2.78 7.05 -16.25
C GLY A 155 -4.25 6.85 -15.90
N ALA A 156 -5.15 7.63 -16.51
CA ALA A 156 -6.56 7.72 -16.08
C ALA A 156 -7.29 6.37 -15.95
N SER A 157 -6.92 5.37 -16.74
CA SER A 157 -7.45 3.99 -16.68
C SER A 157 -6.36 2.92 -16.52
N GLY A 158 -5.12 3.34 -16.26
CA GLY A 158 -4.00 2.45 -16.01
C GLY A 158 -4.09 1.83 -14.61
N ALA A 159 -3.79 0.55 -14.50
CA ALA A 159 -3.80 -0.21 -13.25
C ALA A 159 -2.38 -0.41 -12.71
N VAL A 160 -2.27 -0.66 -11.40
CA VAL A 160 -1.00 -0.96 -10.73
C VAL A 160 -1.12 -2.31 -10.02
N SER A 161 -0.12 -3.16 -10.18
CA SER A 161 0.04 -4.39 -9.41
C SER A 161 1.34 -4.32 -8.60
N VAL A 162 1.31 -4.78 -7.36
CA VAL A 162 2.47 -4.79 -6.46
C VAL A 162 2.81 -6.24 -6.14
N SER A 163 4.07 -6.64 -6.33
CA SER A 163 4.54 -8.01 -6.08
C SER A 163 5.89 -8.04 -5.35
N GLY A 164 6.32 -9.26 -5.03
CA GLY A 164 7.56 -9.54 -4.32
C GLY A 164 7.39 -9.39 -2.82
N ALA A 165 8.20 -10.13 -2.04
CA ALA A 165 8.07 -10.20 -0.58
C ALA A 165 8.59 -8.96 0.18
N GLY A 166 9.05 -7.93 -0.53
CA GLY A 166 9.52 -6.68 0.04
C GLY A 166 8.45 -5.60 -0.02
N ALA A 167 8.85 -4.37 0.32
CA ALA A 167 7.94 -3.23 0.36
C ALA A 167 8.04 -2.38 -0.92
N VAL A 168 6.90 -2.04 -1.51
CA VAL A 168 6.79 -0.95 -2.50
C VAL A 168 6.25 0.29 -1.79
N VAL A 169 7.00 1.39 -1.85
CA VAL A 169 6.67 2.65 -1.16
C VAL A 169 6.35 3.72 -2.20
N LEU A 170 5.13 4.25 -2.17
CA LEU A 170 4.67 5.31 -3.07
C LEU A 170 4.59 6.64 -2.31
N ASN A 171 5.54 7.53 -2.57
CA ASN A 171 5.60 8.86 -1.93
C ASN A 171 4.93 9.95 -2.79
N GLY A 172 4.76 9.73 -4.10
CA GLY A 172 4.17 10.69 -5.02
C GLY A 172 2.64 10.83 -4.90
N ASN A 173 2.12 11.92 -5.46
CA ASN A 173 0.68 12.14 -5.66
C ASN A 173 0.22 11.46 -6.94
N ASN A 174 -0.02 10.17 -6.85
CA ASN A 174 -0.43 9.30 -7.94
C ASN A 174 -1.85 9.65 -8.44
N THR A 175 -2.03 9.58 -9.75
CA THR A 175 -3.27 9.95 -10.46
C THR A 175 -3.73 8.87 -11.43
N TYR A 176 -3.18 7.66 -11.34
CA TYR A 176 -3.69 6.54 -12.11
C TYR A 176 -5.08 6.13 -11.58
N GLY A 177 -6.03 5.86 -12.46
CA GLY A 177 -7.43 5.63 -12.07
C GLY A 177 -7.87 4.17 -12.08
N GLY A 178 -7.04 3.25 -12.59
CA GLY A 178 -7.33 1.82 -12.59
C GLY A 178 -7.15 1.16 -11.22
N ILE A 179 -7.46 -0.13 -11.18
CA ILE A 179 -7.35 -0.96 -9.96
C ILE A 179 -5.91 -1.00 -9.46
N THR A 180 -5.74 -0.95 -8.14
CA THR A 180 -4.48 -1.33 -7.47
C THR A 180 -4.62 -2.76 -6.94
N THR A 181 -3.72 -3.66 -7.30
CA THR A 181 -3.68 -5.03 -6.76
C THR A 181 -2.42 -5.23 -5.93
N VAL A 182 -2.58 -5.52 -4.64
CA VAL A 182 -1.48 -5.95 -3.76
C VAL A 182 -1.49 -7.47 -3.74
N ASN A 183 -0.52 -8.09 -4.41
CA ASN A 183 -0.45 -9.55 -4.53
C ASN A 183 -0.08 -10.20 -3.18
N ALA A 184 -0.26 -11.52 -3.10
CA ALA A 184 0.12 -12.30 -1.94
C ALA A 184 1.61 -12.08 -1.59
N GLY A 185 1.89 -11.87 -0.31
CA GLY A 185 3.22 -11.58 0.23
C GLY A 185 3.76 -10.18 -0.04
N ALA A 186 3.07 -9.34 -0.83
CA ALA A 186 3.52 -7.98 -1.12
C ALA A 186 3.11 -6.99 -0.02
N ASP A 187 3.98 -6.01 0.27
CA ASP A 187 3.70 -4.89 1.17
C ASP A 187 3.67 -3.57 0.37
N LEU A 188 2.50 -2.95 0.27
CA LEU A 188 2.32 -1.63 -0.36
C LEU A 188 2.19 -0.56 0.73
N ARG A 189 3.07 0.44 0.71
CA ARG A 189 2.96 1.63 1.56
C ARG A 189 2.63 2.86 0.73
N ILE A 190 1.50 3.48 1.01
CA ILE A 190 1.08 4.74 0.41
C ILE A 190 1.39 5.86 1.41
N ASN A 191 2.41 6.66 1.12
CA ASN A 191 2.75 7.84 1.94
C ASN A 191 2.31 9.15 1.26
N GLY A 192 2.23 9.15 -0.07
CA GLY A 192 1.63 10.25 -0.82
C GLY A 192 0.10 10.14 -0.92
N THR A 193 -0.44 10.49 -2.07
CA THR A 193 -1.86 10.32 -2.38
C THR A 193 -2.01 9.42 -3.59
N ASN A 194 -3.01 8.55 -3.61
CA ASN A 194 -3.53 7.97 -4.83
C ASN A 194 -4.96 8.47 -5.03
N SER A 195 -5.14 9.47 -5.89
CA SER A 195 -6.43 10.12 -6.11
C SER A 195 -7.36 9.34 -7.05
N GLY A 196 -6.86 8.26 -7.67
CA GLY A 196 -7.67 7.36 -8.46
C GLY A 196 -8.77 6.71 -7.63
N THR A 197 -9.92 6.47 -8.27
CA THR A 197 -11.09 5.83 -7.63
C THR A 197 -11.15 4.33 -7.90
N GLY A 198 -10.22 3.78 -8.67
CA GLY A 198 -10.07 2.34 -8.86
C GLY A 198 -9.87 1.63 -7.53
N ALA A 199 -10.55 0.49 -7.36
CA ALA A 199 -10.47 -0.27 -6.12
C ALA A 199 -9.02 -0.72 -5.81
N VAL A 200 -8.71 -0.78 -4.52
CA VAL A 200 -7.47 -1.39 -3.99
C VAL A 200 -7.82 -2.77 -3.47
N ASN A 201 -7.32 -3.81 -4.15
CA ASN A 201 -7.55 -5.20 -3.78
C ASN A 201 -6.31 -5.77 -3.12
N ILE A 202 -6.42 -6.17 -1.86
CA ILE A 202 -5.34 -6.75 -1.07
C ILE A 202 -5.55 -8.26 -1.00
N ALA A 203 -4.72 -9.02 -1.70
CA ALA A 203 -4.79 -10.49 -1.67
C ALA A 203 -4.42 -11.04 -0.28
N ALA A 204 -4.78 -12.29 -0.02
CA ALA A 204 -4.36 -12.99 1.20
C ALA A 204 -2.84 -12.89 1.37
N THR A 205 -2.37 -12.63 2.60
CA THR A 205 -0.96 -12.34 2.96
C THR A 205 -0.35 -11.07 2.35
N GLY A 206 -1.06 -10.35 1.48
CA GLY A 206 -0.68 -9.00 1.07
C GLY A 206 -0.98 -7.99 2.19
N LYS A 207 -0.29 -6.85 2.17
CA LYS A 207 -0.42 -5.78 3.16
C LYS A 207 -0.55 -4.41 2.49
N LEU A 208 -1.49 -3.60 2.98
CA LEU A 208 -1.55 -2.17 2.71
C LEU A 208 -1.25 -1.40 3.99
N GLY A 209 -0.39 -0.39 3.89
CA GLY A 209 -0.15 0.58 4.95
C GLY A 209 0.35 1.92 4.43
N GLY A 210 1.06 2.65 5.28
CA GLY A 210 1.54 4.01 5.02
C GLY A 210 0.63 5.10 5.62
N GLU A 211 1.08 6.34 5.51
CA GLU A 211 0.49 7.53 6.17
C GLU A 211 -0.33 8.43 5.23
N GLY A 212 -0.50 7.98 3.98
CA GLY A 212 -1.09 8.74 2.90
C GLY A 212 -2.59 8.50 2.72
N SER A 213 -3.06 8.61 1.49
CA SER A 213 -4.47 8.37 1.16
C SER A 213 -4.70 7.63 -0.16
N VAL A 214 -5.79 6.86 -0.23
CA VAL A 214 -6.31 6.21 -1.44
C VAL A 214 -7.77 6.63 -1.67
N GLY A 215 -8.12 7.02 -2.89
CA GLY A 215 -9.48 7.47 -3.22
C GLY A 215 -10.47 6.33 -3.45
N GLY A 216 -10.00 5.17 -3.92
CA GLY A 216 -10.83 4.01 -4.21
C GLY A 216 -11.22 3.19 -2.97
N GLN A 217 -12.26 2.34 -3.14
CA GLN A 217 -12.62 1.33 -2.14
C GLN A 217 -11.45 0.38 -1.88
N VAL A 218 -11.25 0.00 -0.63
CA VAL A 218 -10.22 -0.96 -0.20
C VAL A 218 -10.88 -2.28 0.16
N ASN A 219 -10.62 -3.33 -0.64
CA ASN A 219 -11.08 -4.69 -0.40
C ASN A 219 -9.94 -5.53 0.20
N ILE A 220 -10.10 -6.03 1.42
CA ILE A 220 -9.03 -6.67 2.17
C ILE A 220 -9.29 -8.16 2.30
N SER A 221 -8.50 -9.00 1.62
CA SER A 221 -8.31 -10.43 1.97
C SER A 221 -7.04 -10.65 2.81
N GLY A 222 -6.09 -9.72 2.75
CA GLY A 222 -4.84 -9.74 3.50
C GLY A 222 -4.90 -8.88 4.76
N THR A 223 -3.96 -7.95 4.90
CA THR A 223 -3.85 -7.04 6.04
C THR A 223 -3.99 -5.58 5.64
N LEU A 224 -4.80 -4.82 6.39
CA LEU A 224 -4.71 -3.36 6.46
C LEU A 224 -3.97 -2.98 7.74
N ALA A 225 -2.88 -2.24 7.61
CA ALA A 225 -2.04 -1.78 8.72
C ALA A 225 -1.70 -0.31 8.50
N PRO A 226 -2.50 0.64 9.02
CA PRO A 226 -2.26 2.06 8.84
C PRO A 226 -0.86 2.45 9.32
N GLY A 227 -0.27 3.46 8.67
CA GLY A 227 0.98 4.07 9.10
C GLY A 227 2.29 3.34 8.74
N ASN A 228 3.37 3.96 9.20
CA ASN A 228 4.76 3.47 9.24
C ASN A 228 5.22 3.39 10.71
N SER A 229 4.33 2.92 11.60
CA SER A 229 4.22 3.10 13.07
C SER A 229 2.82 3.65 13.34
N ILE A 230 2.63 4.35 14.46
CA ILE A 230 1.39 5.06 14.80
C ILE A 230 1.17 6.25 13.87
N GLU A 231 0.39 6.05 12.81
CA GLU A 231 -0.05 7.11 11.89
C GLU A 231 -1.48 6.86 11.37
N SER A 232 -2.00 7.79 10.57
CA SER A 232 -3.31 7.66 9.93
C SER A 232 -3.19 7.35 8.44
N ILE A 233 -4.08 6.52 7.91
CA ILE A 233 -4.28 6.35 6.46
C ILE A 233 -5.71 6.74 6.07
N GLY A 234 -5.86 7.47 4.96
CA GLY A 234 -7.16 7.80 4.37
C GLY A 234 -7.54 6.82 3.25
N THR A 235 -8.79 6.40 3.18
CA THR A 235 -9.28 5.46 2.16
C THR A 235 -10.65 5.86 1.61
N GLY A 236 -11.05 5.26 0.48
CA GLY A 236 -12.46 5.10 0.12
C GLY A 236 -13.20 4.20 1.14
N ALA A 237 -14.35 3.65 0.75
CA ALA A 237 -15.03 2.63 1.54
C ALA A 237 -14.08 1.46 1.89
N VAL A 238 -14.25 0.87 3.06
CA VAL A 238 -13.40 -0.22 3.56
C VAL A 238 -14.22 -1.49 3.65
N ASN A 239 -13.72 -2.57 3.06
CA ASN A 239 -14.38 -3.87 3.04
C ASN A 239 -13.42 -4.97 3.46
N PHE A 240 -13.49 -5.35 4.73
CA PHE A 240 -12.77 -6.50 5.27
C PHE A 240 -13.47 -7.79 4.87
N LEU A 241 -12.82 -8.60 4.05
CA LEU A 241 -13.31 -9.91 3.64
C LEU A 241 -12.96 -10.97 4.71
N ALA A 242 -13.65 -12.11 4.66
CA ALA A 242 -13.46 -13.17 5.66
C ALA A 242 -12.00 -13.63 5.73
N GLY A 243 -11.44 -13.72 6.93
CA GLY A 243 -10.06 -14.13 7.18
C GLY A 243 -9.02 -13.01 7.02
N SER A 244 -9.45 -11.78 6.70
CA SER A 244 -8.56 -10.62 6.67
C SER A 244 -8.14 -10.17 8.07
N THR A 245 -7.13 -9.29 8.11
CA THR A 245 -6.61 -8.70 9.34
C THR A 245 -6.63 -7.18 9.29
N TYR A 246 -7.11 -6.55 10.35
CA TYR A 246 -6.85 -5.15 10.66
C TYR A 246 -5.76 -5.09 11.72
N ALA A 247 -4.58 -4.59 11.37
CA ALA A 247 -3.45 -4.46 12.27
C ALA A 247 -3.34 -3.02 12.76
N TYR A 248 -3.51 -2.85 14.07
CA TYR A 248 -3.60 -1.56 14.72
C TYR A 248 -2.52 -1.43 15.79
N GLU A 249 -1.67 -0.43 15.65
CA GLU A 249 -0.62 -0.08 16.60
C GLU A 249 -1.11 1.00 17.57
N LEU A 250 -0.72 0.89 18.83
CA LEU A 250 -1.10 1.86 19.86
C LEU A 250 -0.02 2.07 20.93
N ASN A 251 -0.08 3.23 21.56
CA ASN A 251 0.74 3.62 22.69
C ASN A 251 -0.19 4.10 23.83
N SER A 252 -0.36 3.24 24.83
CA SER A 252 -1.18 3.55 26.01
C SER A 252 -0.42 4.33 27.09
N ALA A 253 0.88 4.58 26.92
CA ALA A 253 1.60 5.51 27.79
C ALA A 253 1.29 6.98 27.44
N SER A 254 0.87 7.27 26.20
CA SER A 254 0.61 8.65 25.72
C SER A 254 -0.76 8.85 25.05
N LEU A 255 -1.69 7.89 25.16
CA LEU A 255 -2.98 7.87 24.44
C LEU A 255 -2.83 8.21 22.95
N ASN A 256 -2.12 7.37 22.22
CA ASN A 256 -2.03 7.47 20.77
C ASN A 256 -2.22 6.08 20.13
N GLY A 257 -2.62 6.05 18.88
CA GLY A 257 -2.77 4.83 18.10
C GLY A 257 -3.15 5.15 16.68
N ASP A 258 -3.01 4.16 15.82
CA ASP A 258 -3.30 4.26 14.39
C ASP A 258 -4.68 4.86 14.11
N LEU A 259 -4.90 5.24 12.86
CA LEU A 259 -6.24 5.58 12.39
C LEU A 259 -6.43 5.14 10.94
N THR A 260 -7.55 4.47 10.66
CA THR A 260 -8.09 4.41 9.30
C THR A 260 -9.24 5.40 9.15
N PHE A 261 -9.11 6.37 8.24
CA PHE A 261 -10.23 7.19 7.82
C PHE A 261 -10.86 6.62 6.55
N SER A 262 -12.07 6.07 6.66
CA SER A 262 -12.90 5.68 5.52
C SER A 262 -13.79 6.85 5.11
N SER A 263 -13.65 7.30 3.86
CA SER A 263 -14.58 8.26 3.26
C SER A 263 -15.89 7.63 2.77
N GLY A 264 -16.15 6.36 3.11
CA GLY A 264 -17.36 5.63 2.76
C GLY A 264 -17.81 4.69 3.88
N THR A 265 -18.49 3.61 3.48
CA THR A 265 -18.96 2.57 4.41
C THR A 265 -17.81 1.74 4.99
N LEU A 266 -18.13 1.00 6.05
CA LEU A 266 -17.28 0.03 6.72
C LEU A 266 -17.98 -1.33 6.71
N ASP A 267 -17.55 -2.21 5.80
CA ASP A 267 -18.02 -3.58 5.76
C ASP A 267 -16.99 -4.49 6.44
N ILE A 268 -17.45 -5.27 7.42
CA ILE A 268 -16.63 -6.25 8.13
C ILE A 268 -17.27 -7.62 7.92
N ALA A 269 -16.54 -8.55 7.31
CA ALA A 269 -16.96 -9.94 7.28
C ALA A 269 -16.73 -10.57 8.66
N ASN A 270 -17.62 -11.49 9.06
CA ASN A 270 -17.36 -12.36 10.20
C ASN A 270 -16.01 -13.07 10.01
N VAL A 271 -15.31 -13.34 11.11
CA VAL A 271 -13.92 -13.88 11.17
C VAL A 271 -12.82 -12.93 10.64
N THR A 272 -13.06 -11.62 10.60
CA THR A 272 -11.99 -10.62 10.43
C THR A 272 -11.20 -10.50 11.74
N THR A 273 -9.87 -10.56 11.69
CA THR A 273 -9.02 -10.47 12.88
C THR A 273 -8.62 -9.01 13.14
N LEU A 274 -8.80 -8.54 14.36
CA LEU A 274 -8.17 -7.31 14.86
C LEU A 274 -6.90 -7.70 15.63
N THR A 275 -5.74 -7.20 15.22
CA THR A 275 -4.51 -7.32 16.01
C THR A 275 -4.16 -5.97 16.62
N LEU A 276 -3.96 -5.94 17.94
CA LEU A 276 -3.60 -4.74 18.70
C LEU A 276 -2.14 -4.85 19.17
N THR A 277 -1.25 -4.03 18.62
CA THR A 277 0.18 -4.04 18.96
C THR A 277 0.52 -2.83 19.84
N GLN A 278 0.78 -3.05 21.13
CA GLN A 278 1.24 -1.98 22.01
C GLN A 278 2.73 -1.67 21.76
N LEU A 279 3.02 -0.50 21.20
CA LEU A 279 4.38 0.02 21.06
C LEU A 279 4.94 0.56 22.40
N ALA A 280 4.05 1.05 23.27
CA ALA A 280 4.35 1.30 24.67
C ALA A 280 3.09 1.19 25.54
N SER A 281 3.29 0.81 26.80
CA SER A 281 2.23 0.47 27.75
C SER A 281 2.18 1.42 28.93
N GLY A 282 0.98 1.87 29.32
CA GLY A 282 0.74 2.65 30.53
C GLY A 282 -0.70 2.49 31.02
N THR A 283 -0.98 2.93 32.25
CA THR A 283 -2.35 3.08 32.75
C THR A 283 -2.89 4.43 32.32
N LEU A 284 -4.03 4.43 31.63
CA LEU A 284 -4.71 5.61 31.15
C LEU A 284 -5.81 6.05 32.12
N ALA A 285 -6.19 7.31 32.06
CA ALA A 285 -7.34 7.82 32.81
C ALA A 285 -8.65 7.22 32.26
N LEU A 286 -9.62 6.96 33.14
CA LEU A 286 -10.97 6.54 32.74
C LEU A 286 -11.57 7.50 31.72
N GLY A 287 -12.23 6.97 30.70
CA GLY A 287 -12.80 7.73 29.59
C GLY A 287 -11.81 8.11 28.49
N SER A 288 -10.52 7.80 28.65
CA SER A 288 -9.52 7.94 27.57
C SER A 288 -9.95 7.11 26.36
N LYS A 289 -9.97 7.71 25.17
CA LYS A 289 -10.59 7.13 23.96
C LYS A 289 -9.64 7.17 22.77
N LEU A 290 -9.54 6.05 22.06
CA LEU A 290 -8.88 5.94 20.76
C LEU A 290 -9.92 5.62 19.68
N THR A 291 -9.81 6.28 18.53
CA THR A 291 -10.49 5.87 17.29
C THR A 291 -9.62 4.87 16.55
N LEU A 292 -10.19 3.75 16.16
CA LEU A 292 -9.56 2.78 15.27
C LEU A 292 -9.89 3.13 13.81
N ILE A 293 -11.18 3.19 13.52
CA ILE A 293 -11.71 3.50 12.20
C ILE A 293 -12.74 4.61 12.33
N SER A 294 -12.59 5.69 11.57
CA SER A 294 -13.63 6.71 11.39
C SER A 294 -14.26 6.53 10.02
N TYR A 295 -15.59 6.55 9.91
CA TYR A 295 -16.29 6.24 8.66
C TYR A 295 -17.58 7.05 8.48
N LEU A 296 -18.19 6.94 7.29
CA LEU A 296 -19.46 7.61 6.95
C LEU A 296 -20.65 6.65 7.02
N SER A 297 -21.73 7.12 7.63
CA SER A 297 -23.06 6.52 7.49
C SER A 297 -23.70 6.92 6.16
N ASP A 298 -24.25 5.98 5.39
CA ASP A 298 -24.94 6.23 4.13
C ASP A 298 -26.42 6.61 4.34
N GLY A 299 -26.73 7.91 4.40
CA GLY A 299 -28.08 8.43 4.15
C GLY A 299 -29.23 7.84 4.99
N GLY A 300 -28.96 7.22 6.14
CA GLY A 300 -29.97 6.64 7.03
C GLY A 300 -29.64 5.26 7.59
N ALA A 301 -28.73 4.48 6.98
CA ALA A 301 -28.18 3.26 7.59
C ALA A 301 -26.90 3.58 8.38
N SER A 302 -26.45 2.69 9.27
CA SER A 302 -25.29 2.90 10.16
C SER A 302 -23.97 3.11 9.43
N GLY A 303 -23.90 2.87 8.10
CA GLY A 303 -22.66 2.81 7.31
C GLY A 303 -21.77 1.61 7.62
N TRP A 304 -22.18 0.79 8.59
CA TRP A 304 -21.51 -0.41 9.07
C TRP A 304 -22.48 -1.58 8.97
N ASN A 305 -22.00 -2.72 8.46
CA ASN A 305 -22.83 -3.88 8.14
C ASN A 305 -23.15 -4.82 9.33
N ASP A 306 -23.05 -4.33 10.57
CA ASP A 306 -23.14 -5.11 11.81
C ASP A 306 -22.07 -6.23 11.94
N GLY A 307 -21.04 -6.21 11.10
CA GLY A 307 -19.95 -7.17 11.11
C GLY A 307 -18.95 -6.96 12.26
N LEU A 308 -18.48 -8.06 12.85
CA LEU A 308 -17.63 -8.00 14.05
C LEU A 308 -16.19 -8.41 13.77
N PHE A 309 -15.26 -7.76 14.46
CA PHE A 309 -13.87 -8.19 14.56
C PHE A 309 -13.77 -9.34 15.57
N THR A 310 -12.73 -10.14 15.38
CA THR A 310 -12.28 -11.12 16.36
C THR A 310 -10.96 -10.66 16.96
N TYR A 311 -10.84 -10.76 18.29
CA TYR A 311 -9.62 -10.48 19.03
C TYR A 311 -9.33 -11.65 19.96
N ASN A 312 -8.11 -12.18 19.93
CA ASN A 312 -7.73 -13.40 20.65
C ASN A 312 -8.73 -14.57 20.45
N ALA A 313 -9.11 -14.82 19.19
CA ALA A 313 -10.08 -15.84 18.77
C ALA A 313 -11.52 -15.68 19.31
N SER A 314 -11.83 -14.56 19.97
CA SER A 314 -13.17 -14.24 20.46
C SER A 314 -13.79 -13.11 19.63
N SER A 315 -15.08 -13.19 19.35
CA SER A 315 -15.79 -12.07 18.72
C SER A 315 -15.83 -10.88 19.68
N LEU A 316 -15.42 -9.70 19.22
CA LEU A 316 -15.65 -8.45 19.93
C LEU A 316 -17.05 -7.97 19.54
N THR A 317 -18.03 -8.15 20.43
CA THR A 317 -19.36 -7.58 20.19
C THR A 317 -19.34 -6.08 20.44
N ASP A 318 -20.31 -5.37 19.87
CA ASP A 318 -20.55 -3.98 20.24
C ASP A 318 -20.80 -3.86 21.75
N ASP A 319 -20.29 -2.78 22.35
CA ASP A 319 -20.29 -2.49 23.78
C ASP A 319 -19.64 -3.56 24.68
N SER A 320 -18.80 -4.45 24.14
CA SER A 320 -18.05 -5.42 24.93
C SER A 320 -16.82 -4.81 25.59
N THR A 321 -16.32 -5.46 26.64
CA THR A 321 -15.05 -5.08 27.26
C THR A 321 -14.00 -6.15 27.08
N PHE A 322 -12.74 -5.72 26.98
CA PHE A 322 -11.59 -6.61 26.98
C PHE A 322 -10.40 -5.95 27.68
N ILE A 323 -9.43 -6.77 28.08
CA ILE A 323 -8.21 -6.30 28.75
C ILE A 323 -7.08 -6.23 27.72
N LEU A 324 -6.35 -5.11 27.72
CA LEU A 324 -5.14 -4.95 26.94
C LEU A 324 -4.12 -4.14 27.75
N GLY A 325 -3.01 -4.79 28.10
CA GLY A 325 -2.03 -4.24 29.02
C GLY A 325 -2.66 -3.97 30.40
N ALA A 326 -2.44 -2.78 30.93
CA ALA A 326 -2.95 -2.36 32.24
C ALA A 326 -4.37 -1.74 32.21
N ASN A 327 -5.05 -1.76 31.06
CA ASN A 327 -6.33 -1.07 30.88
C ASN A 327 -7.44 -2.05 30.49
N ILE A 328 -8.66 -1.79 30.99
CA ILE A 328 -9.88 -2.38 30.46
C ILE A 328 -10.49 -1.41 29.45
N TRP A 329 -10.79 -1.92 28.26
CA TRP A 329 -11.33 -1.14 27.16
C TRP A 329 -12.75 -1.58 26.85
N LEU A 330 -13.66 -0.63 26.76
CA LEU A 330 -14.95 -0.76 26.09
C LEU A 330 -14.74 -0.60 24.58
N PHE A 331 -15.11 -1.60 23.80
CA PHE A 331 -15.06 -1.59 22.34
C PHE A 331 -16.44 -1.23 21.78
N ASN A 332 -16.52 -0.26 20.87
CA ASN A 332 -17.77 0.17 20.24
C ASN A 332 -17.57 0.36 18.73
N TYR A 333 -18.55 -0.04 17.93
CA TYR A 333 -18.51 0.05 16.46
C TYR A 333 -19.21 1.29 15.89
N ASN A 334 -20.13 1.90 16.63
CA ASN A 334 -21.11 2.87 16.14
C ASN A 334 -21.09 4.22 16.87
N ASP A 335 -20.00 4.51 17.56
CA ASP A 335 -19.82 5.71 18.39
C ASP A 335 -20.03 6.95 17.53
N THR A 336 -20.63 7.98 18.11
CA THR A 336 -20.88 9.27 17.44
C THR A 336 -19.76 10.28 17.68
N SER A 337 -18.77 9.91 18.50
CA SER A 337 -17.63 10.75 18.83
C SER A 337 -16.32 9.96 18.78
N GLY A 338 -15.36 10.45 18.00
CA GLY A 338 -14.02 9.87 17.93
C GLY A 338 -13.16 10.15 19.17
N GLY A 339 -12.11 9.35 19.34
CA GLY A 339 -10.99 9.63 20.23
C GLY A 339 -10.07 10.73 19.72
N SER A 340 -9.05 11.06 20.51
CA SER A 340 -8.17 12.21 20.23
C SER A 340 -7.05 11.95 19.21
N ASN A 341 -6.74 10.68 18.91
CA ASN A 341 -5.69 10.32 17.96
C ASN A 341 -6.06 10.78 16.53
N PHE A 342 -5.17 11.54 15.88
CA PHE A 342 -5.36 12.03 14.51
C PHE A 342 -6.70 12.75 14.24
N SER A 343 -7.20 13.53 15.20
CA SER A 343 -8.53 14.19 15.08
C SER A 343 -8.71 15.04 13.81
N GLY A 344 -7.64 15.65 13.29
CA GLY A 344 -7.67 16.37 12.01
C GLY A 344 -8.00 15.48 10.80
N ASN A 345 -7.57 14.22 10.83
CA ASN A 345 -7.79 13.22 9.77
C ASN A 345 -9.14 12.52 9.90
N GLN A 346 -9.83 12.68 11.03
CA GLN A 346 -11.20 12.20 11.23
C GLN A 346 -12.25 13.15 10.65
N THR A 347 -11.83 14.31 10.11
CA THR A 347 -12.73 15.35 9.59
C THR A 347 -13.63 14.81 8.47
N GLY A 348 -14.94 14.95 8.64
CA GLY A 348 -15.96 14.46 7.71
C GLY A 348 -16.63 13.17 8.16
N ALA A 349 -15.98 12.36 9.00
CA ALA A 349 -16.59 11.18 9.59
C ALA A 349 -17.74 11.53 10.55
N ASN A 350 -18.74 10.65 10.65
CA ASN A 350 -19.85 10.81 11.60
C ASN A 350 -20.10 9.56 12.45
N ARG A 351 -19.30 8.51 12.24
CA ARG A 351 -19.30 7.27 13.01
C ARG A 351 -17.88 6.80 13.25
N PHE A 352 -17.67 6.09 14.35
CA PHE A 352 -16.35 5.69 14.81
C PHE A 352 -16.38 4.30 15.44
N VAL A 353 -15.42 3.46 15.04
CA VAL A 353 -15.00 2.30 15.82
C VAL A 353 -14.02 2.80 16.87
N THR A 354 -14.35 2.67 18.15
CA THR A 354 -13.57 3.23 19.25
C THR A 354 -13.25 2.22 20.33
N MET A 355 -12.20 2.52 21.09
CA MET A 355 -11.88 1.86 22.35
C MET A 355 -11.80 2.92 23.45
N THR A 356 -12.58 2.75 24.52
CA THR A 356 -12.63 3.69 25.65
C THR A 356 -12.23 3.00 26.95
N VAL A 357 -11.33 3.61 27.74
CA VAL A 357 -10.89 3.05 29.02
C VAL A 357 -12.03 3.12 30.04
N VAL A 358 -12.36 1.98 30.64
CA VAL A 358 -13.45 1.84 31.64
C VAL A 358 -12.95 1.25 32.96
N PRO A 359 -13.69 1.43 34.07
CA PRO A 359 -13.33 0.84 35.35
C PRO A 359 -13.27 -0.68 35.31
N GLU A 360 -12.48 -1.28 36.20
CA GLU A 360 -12.59 -2.70 36.46
C GLU A 360 -14.01 -3.05 36.95
N PRO A 361 -14.62 -4.15 36.47
CA PRO A 361 -15.92 -4.58 36.98
C PRO A 361 -15.78 -4.87 38.47
N ASN A 362 -16.37 -4.02 39.30
CA ASN A 362 -16.33 -4.13 40.74
C ASN A 362 -17.07 -5.41 41.18
N ALA A 363 -16.39 -6.28 41.93
CA ALA A 363 -16.91 -7.57 42.39
C ALA A 363 -18.29 -7.51 43.09
N ALA A 364 -18.68 -6.35 43.63
CA ALA A 364 -19.99 -6.11 44.22
C ALA A 364 -21.17 -6.23 43.22
N MET A 365 -20.96 -5.90 41.95
CA MET A 365 -22.00 -6.05 40.90
C MET A 365 -22.27 -7.53 40.57
N LEU A 366 -21.23 -8.38 40.63
CA LEU A 366 -21.35 -9.82 40.37
C LEU A 366 -22.04 -10.56 41.53
N ILE A 367 -21.82 -10.12 42.77
CA ILE A 367 -22.46 -10.70 43.97
C ILE A 367 -23.91 -10.21 44.13
N GLY A 368 -24.24 -8.99 43.71
CA GLY A 368 -25.61 -8.46 43.72
C GLY A 368 -26.60 -9.28 42.88
N GLY A 369 -26.15 -9.81 41.73
CA GLY A 369 -26.95 -10.68 40.85
C GLY A 369 -27.18 -12.08 41.43
N LEU A 370 -26.17 -12.69 42.05
CA LEU A 370 -26.28 -14.01 42.70
C LEU A 370 -27.06 -13.95 44.04
N GLY A 371 -26.93 -12.85 44.78
CA GLY A 371 -27.68 -12.62 46.03
C GLY A 371 -29.19 -12.47 45.80
N MET A 372 -29.60 -11.81 44.72
CA MET A 372 -31.01 -11.72 44.29
C MET A 372 -31.59 -13.10 43.91
N LEU A 373 -30.80 -13.97 43.28
CA LEU A 373 -31.24 -15.32 42.90
C LEU A 373 -31.38 -16.26 44.12
N ALA A 374 -30.53 -16.09 45.15
CA ALA A 374 -30.65 -16.82 46.41
C ALA A 374 -31.83 -16.35 47.29
N LEU A 375 -32.15 -15.05 47.28
CA LEU A 375 -33.31 -14.48 47.98
C LEU A 375 -34.65 -14.89 47.33
N LEU A 376 -34.68 -15.10 46.00
CA LEU A 376 -35.87 -15.59 45.30
C LEU A 376 -36.13 -17.09 45.51
N ARG A 377 -35.13 -17.88 45.95
CA ARG A 377 -35.31 -19.31 46.25
C ARG A 377 -35.88 -19.59 47.65
N ARG A 378 -35.78 -18.65 48.59
CA ARG A 378 -36.28 -18.81 49.98
C ARG A 378 -37.75 -18.40 50.19
N ARG A 379 -38.45 -17.94 49.14
CA ARG A 379 -39.89 -17.59 49.19
C ARG A 379 -40.82 -18.67 48.63
N ARG A 380 -40.31 -19.86 48.36
CA ARG A 380 -41.09 -21.07 48.09
C ARG A 380 -40.67 -22.15 49.07
N ASP A 381 -41.24 -22.11 50.25
CA ASP A 381 -41.51 -23.26 51.13
C ASP A 381 -42.74 -22.91 51.99
#